data_AF-A0A7Y6E0V4-F1
#
_entry.id   AF-A0A7Y6E0V4-F1
#
_cell.length_a   1.000
_cell.length_b   1.000
_cell.length_c   1.000
_cell.angle_alpha   90.00
_cell.angle_beta   90.00
_cell.angle_gamma   90.00
#
_symmetry.space_group_name_H-M   'P 1'
#
loop_
_entity.id
_entity.type
_entity.pdbx_description
1 polymer ?
#
loop_
_entity_poly.entity_id
_entity_poly.type
_entity_poly.pdbx_seq_one_letter_code
_entity_poly.pdbx_strand_id
1 'polypeptide(L)'
;MDDRLRAICALSMAEAREGAGLHEYDGMVQDLSPSGVRAAVERIGTGSDTPYADPHDEAHVTAFEAHTRLVYGDLQLHRSDPRPHLYTLELAFYDTEYAPAEERAAARA
;
A
#
# COMPACT_ATOMS: atom_id res chain seq x y z
N MET A 1 6.72 -11.28 1.63
CA MET A 1 7.13 -9.88 1.87
C MET A 1 7.68 -9.76 3.29
N ASP A 2 8.82 -9.10 3.46
CA ASP A 2 9.39 -8.79 4.78
C ASP A 2 8.73 -7.55 5.42
N ASP A 3 9.17 -7.17 6.61
CA ASP A 3 8.55 -6.10 7.39
C ASP A 3 8.81 -4.69 6.85
N ARG A 4 9.96 -4.45 6.21
CA ARG A 4 10.29 -3.13 5.63
C ARG A 4 9.40 -2.84 4.43
N LEU A 5 9.30 -3.81 3.52
CA LEU A 5 8.40 -3.72 2.36
C LEU A 5 6.95 -3.66 2.81
N ARG A 6 6.56 -4.47 3.81
CA ARG A 6 5.19 -4.44 4.35
C ARG A 6 4.84 -3.07 4.93
N ALA A 7 5.76 -2.41 5.62
CA ALA A 7 5.54 -1.08 6.17
C ALA A 7 5.31 -0.03 5.07
N ILE A 8 6.07 -0.09 3.97
CA ILE A 8 5.86 0.78 2.79
C ILE A 8 4.50 0.50 2.13
N CYS A 9 4.21 -0.77 1.83
CA CYS A 9 2.97 -1.19 1.17
C CYS A 9 1.72 -0.84 2.01
N ALA A 10 1.81 -0.86 3.34
CA ALA A 10 0.72 -0.46 4.22
C ALA A 10 0.32 1.03 4.08
N LEU A 11 1.23 1.89 3.57
CA LEU A 11 0.92 3.30 3.25
C LEU A 11 0.60 3.53 1.77
N SER A 12 0.74 2.52 0.92
CA SER A 12 0.51 2.56 -0.53
C SER A 12 -0.42 1.43 -0.98
N MET A 13 -1.40 1.05 -0.16
CA MET A 13 -2.19 -0.19 -0.36
C MET A 13 -2.86 -0.27 -1.72
N ALA A 14 -3.43 0.84 -2.21
CA ALA A 14 -4.05 0.87 -3.53
C ALA A 14 -3.05 0.56 -4.66
N GLU A 15 -1.88 1.19 -4.62
CA GLU A 15 -0.80 0.98 -5.58
C GLU A 15 -0.19 -0.42 -5.46
N ALA A 16 0.01 -0.92 -4.23
CA ALA A 16 0.56 -2.24 -4.00
C ALA A 16 -0.40 -3.36 -4.43
N ARG A 17 -1.69 -3.18 -4.20
CA ARG A 17 -2.75 -4.06 -4.69
C ARG A 17 -2.74 -4.13 -6.22
N GLU A 18 -2.71 -2.98 -6.89
CA GLU A 18 -2.79 -2.90 -8.35
C GLU A 18 -1.47 -3.25 -9.05
N GLY A 19 -0.40 -2.53 -8.74
CA GLY A 19 0.88 -2.61 -9.44
C GLY A 19 1.72 -3.83 -9.05
N ALA A 20 1.54 -4.39 -7.85
CA ALA A 20 2.29 -5.55 -7.37
C ALA A 20 1.43 -6.80 -7.14
N GLY A 21 0.11 -6.73 -7.38
CA GLY A 21 -0.80 -7.87 -7.21
C GLY A 21 -0.93 -8.34 -5.75
N LEU A 22 -0.75 -7.44 -4.77
CA LEU A 22 -0.90 -7.78 -3.35
C LEU A 22 -2.38 -7.82 -2.95
N HIS A 23 -3.03 -8.92 -3.33
CA HIS A 23 -4.46 -9.16 -3.10
C HIS A 23 -4.84 -9.35 -1.62
N GLU A 24 -3.86 -9.41 -0.71
CA GLU A 24 -4.15 -9.32 0.73
C GLU A 24 -4.79 -7.98 1.12
N TYR A 25 -4.68 -6.95 0.28
CA TYR A 25 -5.31 -5.64 0.45
C TYR A 25 -6.67 -5.48 -0.25
N ASP A 26 -7.18 -6.54 -0.88
CA ASP A 26 -8.47 -6.49 -1.59
C ASP A 26 -9.61 -6.19 -0.61
N GLY A 27 -10.46 -5.23 -0.98
CA GLY A 27 -11.59 -4.78 -0.15
C GLY A 27 -11.21 -3.99 1.11
N MET A 28 -9.92 -3.77 1.38
CA MET A 28 -9.48 -2.98 2.53
C MET A 28 -9.53 -1.48 2.22
N VAL A 29 -10.07 -0.70 3.17
CA VAL A 29 -10.00 0.76 3.14
C VAL A 29 -8.78 1.20 3.93
N GLN A 30 -7.91 1.98 3.30
CA GLN A 30 -6.74 2.55 3.94
C GLN A 30 -7.12 3.55 5.04
N ASP A 31 -6.57 3.35 6.24
CA ASP A 31 -6.70 4.30 7.33
C ASP A 31 -5.80 5.52 7.08
N LEU A 32 -6.34 6.49 6.37
CA LEU A 32 -5.72 7.80 6.13
C LEU A 32 -6.08 8.83 7.23
N SER A 33 -6.60 8.39 8.38
CA SER A 33 -6.77 9.28 9.53
C SER A 33 -5.40 9.76 10.05
N PRO A 34 -5.32 10.94 10.70
CA PRO A 34 -4.05 11.44 11.23
C PRO A 34 -3.36 10.47 12.21
N SER A 35 -4.13 9.74 13.01
CA SER A 35 -3.59 8.72 13.92
C SER A 35 -3.11 7.47 13.18
N GLY A 36 -3.87 7.00 12.19
CA GLY A 36 -3.52 5.84 11.37
C GLY A 36 -2.23 6.07 10.60
N VAL A 37 -2.13 7.23 9.93
CA VAL A 37 -0.94 7.61 9.17
C VAL A 37 0.28 7.75 10.07
N ARG A 38 0.17 8.43 11.23
CA ARG A 38 1.29 8.56 12.17
C ARG A 38 1.80 7.20 12.63
N ALA A 39 0.91 6.32 13.06
CA ALA A 39 1.28 4.97 13.50
C ALA A 39 1.92 4.15 12.37
N ALA A 40 1.46 4.33 11.12
CA ALA A 40 2.05 3.64 9.97
C ALA A 40 3.45 4.19 9.62
N VAL A 41 3.65 5.51 9.65
CA VAL A 41 4.96 6.15 9.41
C VAL A 41 5.99 5.72 10.47
N GLU A 42 5.59 5.59 11.73
CA GLU A 42 6.46 5.12 12.83
C GLU A 42 6.99 3.69 12.62
N ARG A 43 6.30 2.87 11.80
CA ARG A 43 6.76 1.52 11.46
C ARG A 43 7.79 1.48 10.32
N ILE A 44 7.95 2.56 9.56
CA ILE A 44 8.88 2.59 8.42
C ILE A 44 10.32 2.51 8.94
N GLY A 45 11.10 1.53 8.44
CA GLY A 45 12.45 1.26 8.90
C GLY A 45 12.53 0.46 10.21
N THR A 46 11.39 -0.02 10.72
CA THR A 46 11.37 -1.02 11.80
C THR A 46 11.38 -2.43 11.18
N GLY A 47 12.15 -3.37 11.73
CA GLY A 47 12.08 -4.79 11.32
C GLY A 47 13.35 -5.40 10.74
N SER A 48 14.41 -4.65 10.46
CA SER A 48 15.75 -5.22 10.22
C SER A 48 16.85 -4.16 10.36
N ASP A 49 17.75 -4.34 11.32
CA ASP A 49 19.00 -3.56 11.42
C ASP A 49 20.05 -4.02 10.39
N THR A 50 19.76 -5.12 9.68
CA THR A 50 20.65 -5.67 8.66
C THR A 50 20.17 -5.24 7.28
N PRO A 51 21.03 -4.55 6.49
CA PRO A 51 20.76 -4.26 5.09
C PRO A 51 20.50 -5.52 4.27
N TYR A 52 19.76 -5.41 3.17
CA TYR A 52 19.65 -6.51 2.21
C TYR A 52 21.01 -6.87 1.61
N ALA A 53 21.11 -8.13 1.18
CA ALA A 53 22.34 -8.65 0.57
C ALA A 53 22.66 -8.00 -0.78
N ASP A 54 21.62 -7.65 -1.56
CA ASP A 54 21.79 -6.91 -2.81
C ASP A 54 21.79 -5.38 -2.52
N PRO A 55 22.87 -4.66 -2.84
CA PRO A 55 22.94 -3.21 -2.67
C PRO A 55 21.86 -2.44 -3.45
N HIS A 56 21.40 -2.99 -4.58
CA HIS A 56 20.36 -2.35 -5.40
C HIS A 56 19.00 -2.40 -4.70
N ASP A 57 18.63 -3.54 -4.14
CA ASP A 57 17.38 -3.71 -3.39
C ASP A 57 17.40 -2.86 -2.12
N GLU A 58 18.54 -2.81 -1.42
CA GLU A 58 18.71 -1.96 -0.23
C GLU A 58 18.54 -0.47 -0.58
N ALA A 59 19.15 -0.02 -1.68
CA ALA A 59 19.04 1.36 -2.13
C ALA A 59 17.60 1.72 -2.49
N HIS A 60 16.88 0.82 -3.18
CA HIS A 60 15.47 1.01 -3.49
C HIS A 60 14.62 1.11 -2.23
N VAL A 61 14.69 0.13 -1.33
CA VAL A 61 13.84 0.15 -0.13
C VAL A 61 14.16 1.36 0.74
N THR A 62 15.44 1.71 0.92
CA THR A 62 15.81 2.95 1.63
C THR A 62 15.19 4.20 0.99
N ALA A 63 15.22 4.30 -0.34
CA ALA A 63 14.63 5.43 -1.06
C ALA A 63 13.11 5.49 -0.91
N PHE A 64 12.42 4.35 -0.99
CA PHE A 64 10.97 4.27 -0.79
C PHE A 64 10.58 4.56 0.66
N GLU A 65 11.32 4.06 1.65
CA GLU A 65 11.12 4.40 3.07
C GLU A 65 11.24 5.92 3.28
N ALA A 66 12.25 6.56 2.69
CA ALA A 66 12.41 8.02 2.76
C ALA A 66 11.26 8.77 2.06
N HIS A 67 10.85 8.31 0.87
CA HIS A 67 9.73 8.89 0.12
C HIS A 67 8.42 8.79 0.91
N THR A 68 8.10 7.62 1.47
CA THR A 68 6.89 7.40 2.26
C THR A 68 6.85 8.29 3.50
N ARG A 69 7.97 8.44 4.22
CA ARG A 69 8.07 9.38 5.36
C ARG A 69 7.83 10.83 4.94
N LEU A 70 8.43 11.26 3.83
CA LEU A 70 8.25 12.62 3.30
C LEU A 70 6.78 12.88 2.93
N VAL A 71 6.17 12.00 2.14
CA VAL A 71 4.80 12.17 1.62
C VAL A 71 3.75 12.19 2.74
N TYR A 72 3.83 11.21 3.64
CA TYR A 72 2.78 10.99 4.65
C TYR A 72 3.09 11.66 6.00
N GLY A 73 4.35 11.81 6.36
CA GLY A 73 4.79 12.41 7.61
C GLY A 73 5.02 13.93 7.50
N ASP A 74 5.93 14.34 6.61
CA ASP A 74 6.37 15.74 6.55
C ASP A 74 5.39 16.61 5.77
N LEU A 75 5.05 16.20 4.54
CA LEU A 75 4.12 16.92 3.67
C LEU A 75 2.67 16.66 4.01
N GLN A 76 2.38 15.51 4.62
CA GLN A 76 1.04 15.05 4.98
C GLN A 76 0.05 15.17 3.81
N LEU A 77 0.46 14.74 2.61
CA LEU A 77 -0.32 14.95 1.38
C LEU A 77 -1.72 14.34 1.48
N HIS A 78 -1.90 13.25 2.25
CA HIS A 78 -3.21 12.69 2.58
C HIS A 78 -4.23 13.68 3.18
N ARG A 79 -3.81 14.87 3.62
CA ARG A 79 -4.68 15.92 4.19
C ARG A 79 -5.09 17.00 3.20
N SER A 80 -4.28 17.24 2.18
CA SER A 80 -4.43 18.34 1.23
C SER A 80 -4.71 17.87 -0.20
N ASP A 81 -4.35 16.63 -0.49
CA ASP A 81 -4.56 15.96 -1.76
C ASP A 81 -5.65 14.89 -1.60
N PRO A 82 -6.75 14.98 -2.35
CA PRO A 82 -7.79 13.96 -2.30
C PRO A 82 -7.39 12.65 -3.00
N ARG A 83 -6.36 12.65 -3.87
CA ARG A 83 -6.01 11.49 -4.69
C ARG A 83 -5.73 10.21 -3.88
N PRO A 84 -4.96 10.21 -2.77
CA PRO A 84 -4.77 9.02 -1.94
C PRO A 84 -6.09 8.39 -1.45
N HIS A 85 -7.11 9.21 -1.17
CA HIS A 85 -8.44 8.73 -0.77
C HIS A 85 -9.18 8.14 -1.96
N LEU A 86 -9.12 8.80 -3.12
CA LEU A 86 -9.75 8.30 -4.34
C LEU A 86 -9.16 6.95 -4.78
N TYR A 87 -7.83 6.80 -4.75
CA TYR A 87 -7.17 5.55 -5.11
C TYR A 87 -7.56 4.39 -4.18
N THR A 88 -7.74 4.66 -2.89
CA THR A 88 -8.21 3.66 -1.92
C THR A 88 -9.61 3.13 -2.29
N LEU A 89 -10.47 4.01 -2.79
CA LEU A 89 -11.86 3.70 -3.15
C LEU A 89 -12.02 3.25 -4.60
N GLU A 90 -10.94 3.20 -5.36
CA GLU A 90 -10.99 2.87 -6.77
C GLU A 90 -11.21 1.36 -6.96
N LEU A 91 -12.30 1.05 -7.66
CA LEU A 91 -12.80 -0.30 -7.92
C LEU A 91 -12.71 -0.66 -9.41
N ALA A 92 -12.48 0.32 -10.29
CA ALA A 92 -12.56 0.18 -11.73
C ALA A 92 -11.29 -0.41 -12.38
N PHE A 93 -10.17 -0.54 -11.64
CA PHE A 93 -8.92 -1.10 -12.18
C PHE A 93 -8.81 -2.63 -12.04
N TYR A 94 -9.94 -3.33 -11.95
CA TYR A 94 -9.97 -4.78 -12.05
C TYR A 94 -10.10 -5.23 -13.51
N ASP A 95 -8.99 -5.64 -14.12
CA ASP A 95 -9.01 -6.65 -15.20
C ASP A 95 -9.14 -8.09 -14.62
N THR A 96 -9.40 -8.21 -13.32
CA THR A 96 -9.63 -9.48 -12.62
C THR A 96 -11.14 -9.71 -12.45
N GLU A 97 -11.56 -10.96 -12.64
CA GLU A 97 -12.96 -11.33 -12.48
C GLU A 97 -13.40 -11.12 -11.01
N TYR A 98 -14.48 -10.36 -10.80
CA TYR A 98 -14.97 -9.96 -9.45
C TYR A 98 -15.37 -11.12 -8.52
N ALA A 99 -15.43 -12.35 -9.04
CA ALA A 99 -15.66 -13.60 -8.33
C ALA A 99 -15.26 -14.80 -9.24
N PRO A 100 -15.02 -16.01 -8.68
CA PRO A 100 -14.87 -17.23 -9.48
C PRO A 100 -16.01 -17.39 -10.50
N ALA A 101 -15.72 -17.96 -11.67
CA ALA A 101 -16.68 -18.07 -12.76
C ALA A 101 -18.02 -18.72 -12.35
N GLU A 102 -17.98 -19.69 -11.44
CA GLU A 102 -19.17 -20.37 -10.90
C GLU A 102 -20.08 -19.41 -10.10
N GLU A 103 -19.51 -18.56 -9.26
CA GLU A 103 -20.24 -17.57 -8.48
C GLU A 103 -20.83 -16.47 -9.38
N ARG A 104 -20.09 -16.08 -10.44
CA ARG A 104 -20.59 -15.13 -11.44
C ARG A 104 -21.74 -15.67 -12.26
N ALA A 105 -21.74 -16.97 -12.57
CA ALA A 105 -22.82 -17.64 -13.28
C ALA A 105 -24.08 -17.74 -12.40
N ALA A 106 -23.92 -18.08 -11.13
CA ALA A 106 -25.02 -18.18 -10.17
C ALA A 106 -25.74 -16.84 -9.95
N ALA A 107 -25.01 -15.72 -9.89
CA ALA A 107 -25.61 -14.39 -9.71
C ALA A 107 -26.42 -13.87 -10.91
N ARG A 108 -26.34 -14.53 -12.09
CA ARG A 108 -27.09 -14.16 -13.30
C ARG A 108 -28.37 -14.98 -13.51
N ALA A 109 -28.55 -16.05 -12.75
CA ALA A 109 -29.71 -16.94 -12.81
C ALA A 109 -30.88 -16.40 -11.98
#